data_AF-A0A1N6E678-F1
#
_entry.id   AF-A0A1N6E678-F1
#
_cell.length_a   1.000
_cell.length_b   1.000
_cell.length_c   1.000
_cell.angle_alpha   90.00
_cell.angle_beta   90.00
_cell.angle_gamma   90.00
#
_symmetry.space_group_name_H-M   'P 1'
#
loop_
_entity.id
_entity.type
_entity.pdbx_description
1 polymer ?
#
loop_
_entity_poly.entity_id
_entity_poly.type
_entity_poly.pdbx_seq_one_letter_code
_entity_poly.pdbx_strand_id
1 'polypeptide(L)'
;MFDTPPPDPADHAEDFAHRYAYDLDANCAVRMAEPGIPERLHGTRDLEGDGHWTAFIARDRQGGSLLEGIAVNSGCLNPQLLKEKPGARVYAGATLRDRIDAIIAHEYEEDRLGTHEAALTRGATTALPVTDGARRILKAMGG
;
A
#
# COMPACT_ATOMS: atom_id res chain seq x y z
N MET A 1 20.62 -21.56 8.41
CA MET A 1 20.59 -20.77 9.65
C MET A 1 19.62 -19.64 9.35
N PHE A 2 18.44 -19.62 9.98
CA PHE A 2 17.53 -18.48 9.80
C PHE A 2 18.08 -17.37 10.67
N ASP A 3 18.59 -16.31 10.04
CA ASP A 3 18.96 -15.09 10.74
C ASP A 3 17.73 -14.59 11.51
N THR A 4 17.97 -14.11 12.72
CA THR A 4 16.94 -13.41 13.50
C THR A 4 16.45 -12.24 12.65
N PRO A 5 15.13 -12.06 12.45
CA PRO A 5 14.62 -10.93 11.69
C PRO A 5 15.11 -9.61 12.30
N PRO A 6 15.34 -8.57 11.47
CA PRO A 6 15.76 -7.26 11.96
C PRO A 6 14.87 -6.76 13.11
N PRO A 7 15.45 -6.13 14.16
CA PRO A 7 14.67 -5.68 15.30
C PRO A 7 13.78 -4.47 14.98
N ASP A 8 14.16 -3.69 13.97
CA ASP A 8 13.34 -2.59 13.47
C ASP A 8 12.19 -3.12 12.61
N PRO A 9 10.92 -2.73 12.88
CA PRO A 9 9.77 -3.21 12.12
C PRO A 9 9.78 -2.87 10.64
N ALA A 10 10.39 -1.75 10.23
CA ALA A 10 10.51 -1.39 8.82
C ALA A 10 11.56 -2.24 8.12
N ASP A 11 12.71 -2.47 8.77
CA ASP A 11 13.75 -3.37 8.23
C ASP A 11 13.23 -4.81 8.11
N HIS A 12 12.46 -5.31 9.08
CA HIS A 12 11.86 -6.63 9.00
C HIS A 12 10.80 -6.71 7.90
N ALA A 13 9.99 -5.66 7.72
CA ALA A 13 9.02 -5.59 6.63
C ALA A 13 9.68 -5.68 5.26
N GLU A 14 10.78 -4.94 5.04
CA GLU A 14 11.54 -4.99 3.78
C GLU A 14 12.23 -6.34 3.57
N ASP A 15 12.87 -6.92 4.59
CA ASP A 15 13.46 -8.27 4.48
C ASP A 15 12.42 -9.33 4.08
N PHE A 16 11.25 -9.29 4.72
CA PHE A 16 10.15 -10.17 4.35
C PHE A 16 9.68 -9.90 2.92
N ALA A 17 9.52 -8.63 2.56
CA ALA A 17 9.10 -8.21 1.22
C ALA A 17 10.03 -8.75 0.13
N HIS A 18 11.34 -8.71 0.33
CA HIS A 18 12.30 -9.28 -0.62
C HIS A 18 12.18 -10.79 -0.79
N ARG A 19 11.93 -11.52 0.31
CA ARG A 19 11.79 -13.00 0.26
C ARG A 19 10.52 -13.46 -0.46
N TYR A 20 9.48 -12.63 -0.47
CA TYR A 20 8.16 -12.96 -1.03
C TYR A 20 7.72 -11.99 -2.15
N ALA A 21 8.66 -11.29 -2.79
CA ALA A 21 8.35 -10.22 -3.73
C ALA A 21 7.42 -10.67 -4.86
N TYR A 22 7.66 -11.86 -5.42
CA TYR A 22 6.83 -12.44 -6.49
C TYR A 22 5.39 -12.69 -6.04
N ASP A 23 5.20 -13.29 -4.86
CA ASP A 23 3.86 -13.59 -4.34
C ASP A 23 3.10 -12.32 -3.95
N LEU A 24 3.82 -11.32 -3.40
CA LEU A 24 3.26 -10.03 -3.03
C LEU A 24 2.85 -9.22 -4.27
N ASP A 25 3.67 -9.23 -5.33
CA ASP A 25 3.36 -8.62 -6.63
C ASP A 25 2.10 -9.21 -7.24
N ALA A 26 2.04 -10.54 -7.37
CA ALA A 26 0.88 -11.23 -7.91
C ALA A 26 -0.40 -10.95 -7.08
N ASN A 27 -0.29 -10.96 -5.75
CA ASN A 27 -1.42 -10.63 -4.88
C ASN A 27 -1.87 -9.17 -5.05
N CYS A 28 -0.95 -8.21 -5.10
CA CYS A 28 -1.30 -6.79 -5.27
C CYS A 28 -1.94 -6.53 -6.64
N ALA A 29 -1.46 -7.15 -7.71
CA ALA A 29 -2.08 -7.06 -9.03
C ALA A 29 -3.55 -7.53 -9.01
N VAL A 30 -3.83 -8.67 -8.37
CA VAL A 30 -5.21 -9.16 -8.18
C VAL A 30 -6.04 -8.16 -7.36
N ARG A 31 -5.49 -7.63 -6.26
CA ARG A 31 -6.17 -6.64 -5.41
C ARG A 31 -6.48 -5.33 -6.14
N MET A 32 -5.67 -4.91 -7.11
CA MET A 32 -5.95 -3.73 -7.94
C MET A 32 -7.04 -3.99 -8.99
N ALA A 33 -7.10 -5.20 -9.54
CA ALA A 33 -8.12 -5.56 -10.53
C ALA A 33 -9.53 -5.69 -9.93
N GLU A 34 -9.66 -6.28 -8.74
CA GLU A 34 -10.95 -6.51 -8.09
C GLU A 34 -11.85 -5.26 -7.92
N PRO A 35 -11.34 -4.09 -7.47
CA PRO A 35 -12.14 -2.88 -7.34
C PRO A 35 -12.42 -2.16 -8.66
N GLY A 36 -11.95 -2.70 -9.79
CA GLY A 36 -12.17 -2.12 -11.12
C GLY A 36 -11.29 -0.92 -11.43
N ILE A 37 -10.10 -0.83 -10.81
CA ILE A 37 -9.12 0.20 -11.17
C ILE A 37 -8.72 -0.02 -12.65
N PRO A 38 -8.58 1.06 -13.44
CA PRO A 38 -8.12 0.92 -14.82
C PRO A 38 -6.77 0.19 -14.90
N GLU A 39 -6.66 -0.81 -15.80
CA GLU A 39 -5.48 -1.66 -15.95
C GLU A 39 -4.17 -0.88 -16.16
N ARG A 40 -4.24 0.28 -16.82
CA ARG A 40 -3.07 1.17 -17.00
C ARG A 40 -2.41 1.62 -15.67
N LEU A 41 -3.14 1.57 -14.56
CA LEU A 41 -2.69 1.96 -13.23
C LEU A 41 -2.23 0.76 -12.40
N HIS A 42 -2.27 -0.48 -12.92
CA HIS A 42 -1.91 -1.67 -12.16
C HIS A 42 -0.41 -1.86 -12.13
N GLY A 43 0.26 -1.23 -11.18
CA GLY A 43 1.71 -1.25 -11.04
C GLY A 43 2.40 0.01 -11.55
N THR A 44 3.71 0.03 -11.41
CA THR A 44 4.62 1.05 -11.97
C THR A 44 6.00 0.42 -12.18
N ARG A 45 6.93 1.13 -12.82
CA ARG A 45 8.32 0.67 -12.95
C ARG A 45 9.05 0.73 -11.61
N ASP A 46 9.72 -0.36 -11.19
CA ASP A 46 10.68 -0.37 -10.08
C ASP A 46 11.99 0.30 -10.50
N LEU A 47 12.01 1.64 -10.52
CA LEU A 47 13.14 2.45 -11.00
C LEU A 47 14.43 2.28 -10.18
N GLU A 48 14.32 1.86 -8.92
CA GLU A 48 15.46 1.61 -8.03
C GLU A 48 15.86 0.12 -8.02
N GLY A 49 15.12 -0.73 -8.73
CA GLY A 49 15.40 -2.15 -8.90
C GLY A 49 15.79 -2.51 -10.33
N ASP A 50 15.03 -3.42 -10.95
CA ASP A 50 15.30 -3.94 -12.29
C ASP A 50 14.56 -3.18 -13.40
N GLY A 51 13.76 -2.17 -13.04
CA GLY A 51 12.98 -1.36 -13.97
C GLY A 51 11.73 -2.07 -14.52
N HIS A 52 11.40 -3.28 -14.05
CA HIS A 52 10.19 -3.98 -14.48
C HIS A 52 8.93 -3.32 -13.93
N TRP A 53 7.84 -3.49 -14.66
CA TRP A 53 6.52 -3.07 -14.24
C TRP A 53 5.98 -4.04 -13.19
N THR A 54 5.71 -3.53 -11.98
CA THR A 54 5.32 -4.33 -10.81
C THR A 54 4.23 -3.64 -10.01
N ALA A 55 3.29 -4.41 -9.48
CA ALA A 55 2.27 -3.98 -8.52
C ALA A 55 2.80 -3.94 -7.08
N PHE A 56 3.97 -4.51 -6.80
CA PHE A 56 4.58 -4.50 -5.47
C PHE A 56 6.09 -4.22 -5.48
N ILE A 57 6.52 -3.11 -4.87
CA ILE A 57 7.92 -2.71 -4.77
C ILE A 57 8.48 -3.11 -3.39
N ALA A 58 9.35 -4.12 -3.35
CA ALA A 58 9.85 -4.66 -2.08
C ALA A 58 10.76 -3.70 -1.28
N ARG A 59 11.52 -2.84 -1.97
CA ARG A 59 12.54 -1.95 -1.38
C ARG A 59 11.97 -0.65 -0.77
N ASP A 60 10.81 -0.21 -1.25
CA ASP A 60 10.19 1.03 -0.78
C ASP A 60 9.38 0.75 0.50
N ARG A 61 9.36 1.72 1.42
CA ARG A 61 8.85 1.62 2.79
C ARG A 61 7.65 2.54 3.06
N GLN A 62 7.14 3.26 2.06
CA GLN A 62 6.15 4.33 2.23
C GLN A 62 4.68 3.86 2.36
N GLY A 63 4.38 2.60 2.05
CA GLY A 63 3.05 2.02 1.96
C GLY A 63 2.65 1.77 0.50
N GLY A 64 2.61 2.83 -0.30
CA GLY A 64 2.37 2.78 -1.74
C GLY A 64 3.18 3.84 -2.49
N SER A 65 3.08 3.80 -3.80
CA SER A 65 3.74 4.72 -4.72
C SER A 65 2.80 5.04 -5.87
N LEU A 66 2.72 6.31 -6.25
CA LEU A 66 2.01 6.79 -7.44
C LEU A 66 2.99 7.50 -8.37
N LEU A 67 3.38 6.83 -9.44
CA LEU A 67 4.28 7.39 -10.48
C LEU A 67 3.58 7.37 -11.84
N GLU A 68 3.78 6.31 -12.62
CA GLU A 68 3.06 6.09 -13.88
C GLU A 68 1.76 5.31 -13.66
N GLY A 69 1.74 4.53 -12.59
CA GLY A 69 0.58 3.86 -12.04
C GLY A 69 0.77 3.64 -10.54
N ILE A 70 -0.01 2.73 -9.97
CA ILE A 70 -0.10 2.50 -8.53
C ILE A 70 0.71 1.24 -8.19
N ALA A 71 1.63 1.34 -7.24
CA ALA A 71 2.25 0.17 -6.61
C ALA A 71 2.03 0.21 -5.10
N VAL A 72 1.94 -0.98 -4.49
CA VAL A 72 2.06 -1.16 -3.05
C VAL A 72 3.53 -1.45 -2.74
N ASN A 73 4.01 -1.19 -1.53
CA ASN A 73 5.39 -1.52 -1.16
C ASN A 73 5.50 -2.10 0.26
N SER A 74 6.72 -2.40 0.71
CA SER A 74 6.96 -3.06 2.00
C SER A 74 6.39 -2.33 3.21
N GLY A 75 6.13 -1.01 3.10
CA GLY A 75 5.45 -0.24 4.13
C GLY A 75 4.08 -0.83 4.52
N CYS A 76 3.40 -1.53 3.61
CA CYS A 76 2.11 -2.18 3.91
C CYS A 76 2.22 -3.29 4.97
N LEU A 77 3.39 -3.91 5.08
CA LEU A 77 3.71 -4.97 6.03
C LEU A 77 4.09 -4.40 7.41
N ASN A 78 4.57 -3.16 7.48
CA ASN A 78 4.97 -2.51 8.71
C ASN A 78 3.74 -1.98 9.48
N PRO A 79 3.32 -2.58 10.61
CA PRO A 79 2.17 -2.09 11.38
C PRO A 79 2.40 -0.70 11.99
N GLN A 80 3.65 -0.23 12.05
CA GLN A 80 4.04 1.08 12.58
C GLN A 80 4.22 2.13 11.49
N LEU A 81 3.85 1.85 10.22
CA LEU A 81 3.97 2.80 9.11
C LEU A 81 3.40 4.19 9.44
N LEU A 82 2.21 4.19 10.07
CA LEU A 82 1.50 5.41 10.44
C LEU A 82 1.77 5.85 11.89
N LYS A 83 2.85 5.38 12.53
CA LYS A 83 3.19 5.79 13.90
C LYS A 83 3.18 7.31 14.00
N GLU A 84 2.56 7.82 15.07
CA GLU A 84 2.38 9.27 15.35
C GLU A 84 1.50 10.03 14.36
N LYS A 85 0.90 9.36 13.35
CA LYS A 85 -0.06 9.94 12.40
C LYS A 85 -1.51 9.57 12.75
N PRO A 86 -2.51 10.32 12.27
CA PRO A 86 -3.91 9.91 12.30
C PRO A 86 -4.09 8.49 11.74
N GLY A 87 -4.94 7.69 12.39
CA GLY A 87 -5.18 6.30 11.98
C GLY A 87 -4.14 5.27 12.42
N ALA A 88 -3.05 5.64 13.09
CA ALA A 88 -1.99 4.74 13.56
C ALA A 88 -2.53 3.44 14.20
N ARG A 89 -3.41 3.57 15.20
CA ARG A 89 -3.98 2.43 15.93
C ARG A 89 -4.87 1.55 15.04
N VAL A 90 -5.63 2.16 14.14
CA VAL A 90 -6.53 1.44 13.23
C VAL A 90 -5.72 0.64 12.22
N TYR A 91 -4.70 1.26 11.63
CA TYR A 91 -3.79 0.63 10.68
C TYR A 91 -3.01 -0.52 11.32
N ALA A 92 -2.42 -0.30 12.49
CA ALA A 92 -1.65 -1.31 13.21
C ALA A 92 -2.47 -2.56 13.55
N GLY A 93 -3.76 -2.40 13.86
CA GLY A 93 -4.67 -3.51 14.16
C GLY A 93 -5.36 -4.14 12.95
N ALA A 94 -5.20 -3.57 11.75
CA ALA A 94 -5.86 -4.04 10.55
C ALA A 94 -5.17 -5.27 9.93
N THR A 95 -5.92 -6.02 9.13
CA THR A 95 -5.36 -7.13 8.35
C THR A 95 -4.47 -6.60 7.22
N LEU A 96 -3.57 -7.43 6.70
CA LEU A 96 -2.75 -7.04 5.55
C LEU A 96 -3.62 -6.69 4.33
N ARG A 97 -4.70 -7.44 4.09
CA ARG A 97 -5.65 -7.14 3.01
C ARG A 97 -6.26 -5.74 3.15
N ASP A 98 -6.69 -5.37 4.36
CA ASP A 98 -7.26 -4.05 4.61
C ASP A 98 -6.24 -2.93 4.38
N ARG A 99 -4.97 -3.15 4.73
CA ARG A 99 -3.90 -2.17 4.50
C ARG A 99 -3.61 -2.00 3.01
N ILE A 100 -3.48 -3.12 2.28
CA ILE A 100 -3.27 -3.12 0.82
C ILE A 100 -4.40 -2.38 0.12
N ASP A 101 -5.66 -2.70 0.45
CA ASP A 101 -6.83 -2.04 -0.12
C ASP A 101 -6.89 -0.55 0.20
N ALA A 102 -6.53 -0.17 1.44
CA ALA A 102 -6.49 1.24 1.83
C ALA A 102 -5.42 2.01 1.05
N ILE A 103 -4.23 1.44 0.88
CA ILE A 103 -3.15 2.03 0.08
C ILE A 103 -3.61 2.18 -1.38
N ILE A 104 -4.08 1.11 -2.01
CA ILE A 104 -4.54 1.14 -3.40
C ILE A 104 -5.62 2.21 -3.61
N ALA A 105 -6.59 2.31 -2.70
CA ALA A 105 -7.63 3.33 -2.82
C ALA A 105 -7.13 4.74 -2.53
N HIS A 106 -6.19 4.92 -1.61
CA HIS A 106 -5.54 6.21 -1.37
C HIS A 106 -4.82 6.68 -2.64
N GLU A 107 -3.94 5.86 -3.21
CA GLU A 107 -3.17 6.21 -4.42
C GLU A 107 -4.09 6.47 -5.62
N TYR A 108 -5.17 5.69 -5.77
CA TYR A 108 -6.16 5.94 -6.82
C TYR A 108 -6.88 7.29 -6.67
N GLU A 109 -7.26 7.66 -5.45
CA GLU A 109 -7.86 8.97 -5.21
C GLU A 109 -6.84 10.09 -5.40
N GLU A 110 -5.56 9.85 -5.11
CA GLU A 110 -4.46 10.79 -5.37
C GLU A 110 -4.25 11.01 -6.87
N ASP A 111 -4.24 9.95 -7.70
CA ASP A 111 -4.23 10.05 -9.18
C ASP A 111 -5.41 10.87 -9.69
N ARG A 112 -6.61 10.58 -9.17
CA ARG A 112 -7.86 11.18 -9.63
C ARG A 112 -8.02 12.64 -9.22
N LEU A 113 -7.48 13.04 -8.07
CA LEU A 113 -7.66 14.37 -7.47
C LEU A 113 -6.44 15.27 -7.61
N GLY A 114 -5.27 14.69 -7.88
CA GLY A 114 -4.01 15.38 -8.13
C GLY A 114 -3.22 15.80 -6.89
N THR A 115 -3.75 15.60 -5.66
CA THR A 115 -3.00 15.91 -4.43
C THR A 115 -3.24 14.91 -3.32
N HIS A 116 -2.21 14.74 -2.48
CA HIS A 116 -2.24 13.89 -1.30
C HIS A 116 -3.32 14.32 -0.29
N GLU A 117 -3.46 15.62 -0.03
CA GLU A 117 -4.44 16.14 0.93
C GLU A 117 -5.89 15.91 0.46
N ALA A 118 -6.12 16.00 -0.86
CA ALA A 118 -7.42 15.71 -1.44
C ALA A 118 -7.74 14.21 -1.32
N ALA A 119 -6.75 13.34 -1.53
CA ALA A 119 -6.87 11.90 -1.34
C ALA A 119 -7.20 11.53 0.12
N LEU A 120 -6.50 12.13 1.10
CA LEU A 120 -6.80 11.93 2.53
C LEU A 120 -8.25 12.32 2.86
N THR A 121 -8.70 13.47 2.37
CA THR A 121 -10.07 13.96 2.61
C THR A 121 -11.10 13.05 1.95
N ARG A 122 -10.84 12.58 0.72
CA ARG A 122 -11.79 11.81 -0.08
C ARG A 122 -11.81 10.33 0.30
N GLY A 123 -10.70 9.76 0.73
CA GLY A 123 -10.49 8.32 0.91
C GLY A 123 -11.59 7.66 1.73
N ALA A 124 -12.07 8.31 2.79
CA ALA A 124 -13.17 7.81 3.63
C ALA A 124 -14.46 7.51 2.82
N THR A 125 -14.67 8.25 1.75
CA THR A 125 -15.85 8.21 0.87
C THR A 125 -15.51 7.78 -0.55
N THR A 126 -14.36 7.10 -0.74
CA THR A 126 -14.02 6.53 -2.05
C THR A 126 -15.15 5.64 -2.56
N ALA A 127 -15.40 5.76 -3.87
CA ALA A 127 -16.38 4.94 -4.58
C ALA A 127 -15.84 3.54 -4.89
N LEU A 128 -14.53 3.30 -4.70
CA LEU A 128 -13.95 1.98 -4.88
C LEU A 128 -14.56 0.99 -3.87
N PRO A 129 -14.89 -0.24 -4.31
CA PRO A 129 -15.44 -1.28 -3.45
C PRO A 129 -14.31 -1.95 -2.64
N VAL A 130 -13.71 -1.20 -1.72
CA VAL A 130 -12.71 -1.69 -0.77
C VAL A 130 -13.34 -2.36 0.44
N THR A 131 -12.57 -3.14 1.19
CA THR A 131 -13.04 -3.74 2.44
C THR A 131 -13.49 -2.69 3.47
N ASP A 132 -14.36 -3.10 4.39
CA ASP A 132 -14.75 -2.25 5.52
C ASP A 132 -13.56 -1.86 6.40
N GLY A 133 -12.55 -2.73 6.52
CA GLY A 133 -11.32 -2.43 7.24
C GLY A 133 -10.51 -1.33 6.56
N ALA A 134 -10.35 -1.40 5.24
CA ALA A 134 -9.69 -0.35 4.46
C ALA A 134 -10.42 0.99 4.58
N ARG A 135 -11.75 0.99 4.51
CA ARG A 135 -12.56 2.21 4.69
C ARG A 135 -12.39 2.81 6.09
N ARG A 136 -12.26 1.98 7.13
CA ARG A 136 -11.96 2.45 8.49
C ARG A 136 -10.57 3.09 8.58
N ILE A 137 -9.56 2.52 7.91
CA ILE A 137 -8.21 3.11 7.83
C ILE A 137 -8.28 4.48 7.15
N LEU A 138 -8.83 4.55 5.94
CA LEU A 138 -8.95 5.79 5.16
C LEU A 138 -9.69 6.89 5.91
N LYS A 139 -10.79 6.54 6.58
CA LYS A 139 -11.53 7.47 7.45
C LYS A 139 -10.71 7.98 8.63
N ALA A 140 -9.87 7.13 9.22
CA ALA A 140 -9.04 7.52 10.35
C ALA A 140 -7.82 8.35 9.95
N MET A 141 -7.36 8.22 8.69
CA MET A 141 -6.25 9.02 8.14
C MET A 141 -6.69 10.43 7.73
N GLY A 142 -7.88 10.59 7.16
CA GLY A 142 -8.44 11.90 6.77
C GLY A 142 -9.19 12.65 7.87
N GLY A 143 -9.11 12.17 9.12
CA GLY A 143 -9.81 12.72 10.28
C GLY A 143 -9.25 14.05 10.78
#